data_AF-A0A2D4JC44-F1
#
_entry.id   AF-A0A2D4JC44-F1
#
_cell.length_a   1.000
_cell.length_b   1.000
_cell.length_c   1.000
_cell.angle_alpha   90.00
_cell.angle_beta   90.00
_cell.angle_gamma   90.00
#
_symmetry.space_group_name_H-M   'P 1'
#
loop_
_entity.id
_entity.type
_entity.pdbx_description
1 polymer ?
#
loop_
_entity_poly.entity_id
_entity_poly.type
_entity_poly.pdbx_seq_one_letter_code
_entity_poly.pdbx_strand_id
1 'polypeptide(L)'
;GNVLVRKTSLKEVAVTLNGEVYVLPTQGILVNIIDYTFSRLERDGLTVFCDLSTDEEVFQGGGDYQFDIYRRMREENANNWADYFPHSNILWLHYLADKLLKEVTYKKKATSSSLKHVQKQLRMFSANVLNFKSATELLKLGTFFQ
;
A
#
# COMPACT_ATOMS: atom_id res chain seq x y z
N GLY A 1 -0.80 10.71 -9.05
CA GLY A 1 -0.91 9.54 -8.17
C GLY A 1 0.48 8.99 -7.92
N ASN A 2 0.71 8.38 -6.76
CA ASN A 2 2.06 8.16 -6.21
C ASN A 2 2.62 6.75 -6.45
N VAL A 3 1.96 5.99 -7.32
CA VAL A 3 2.39 4.66 -7.79
C VAL A 3 2.60 4.75 -9.30
N LEU A 4 3.87 4.86 -9.72
CA LEU A 4 4.23 4.87 -11.13
C LEU A 4 4.41 3.45 -11.64
N VAL A 5 3.94 3.19 -12.86
CA VAL A 5 4.11 1.90 -13.54
C VAL A 5 4.87 2.08 -14.84
N ARG A 6 5.82 1.18 -15.12
CA ARG A 6 6.52 1.11 -16.41
C ARG A 6 6.61 -0.32 -16.91
N LYS A 7 6.63 -0.49 -18.23
CA LYS A 7 6.83 -1.81 -18.85
C LYS A 7 8.26 -2.31 -18.58
N THR A 8 8.41 -3.62 -18.46
CA THR A 8 9.71 -4.29 -18.34
C THR A 8 9.72 -5.61 -19.10
N SER A 9 10.91 -6.01 -19.57
CA SER A 9 11.16 -7.36 -20.11
C SER A 9 11.56 -8.36 -19.02
N LEU A 10 11.95 -7.88 -17.83
CA LEU A 10 12.27 -8.74 -16.68
C LEU A 10 11.05 -9.56 -16.31
N LYS A 11 11.24 -10.87 -16.10
CA LYS A 11 10.16 -11.77 -15.67
C LYS A 11 9.90 -11.67 -14.18
N GLU A 12 10.96 -11.44 -13.41
CA GLU A 12 10.95 -11.41 -11.96
C GLU A 12 11.82 -10.26 -11.45
N VAL A 13 11.56 -9.83 -10.22
CA VAL A 13 12.40 -8.92 -9.45
C VAL A 13 12.71 -9.56 -8.10
N ALA A 14 13.98 -9.52 -7.70
CA ALA A 14 14.41 -9.97 -6.38
C ALA A 14 14.49 -8.77 -5.43
N VAL A 15 13.91 -8.91 -4.24
CA VAL A 15 13.99 -7.92 -3.16
C VAL A 15 14.50 -8.61 -1.90
N THR A 16 15.27 -7.89 -1.08
CA THR A 16 15.81 -8.41 0.17
C THR A 16 15.18 -7.68 1.35
N LEU A 17 14.61 -8.43 2.28
CA LEU A 17 14.00 -7.91 3.50
C LEU A 17 14.55 -8.68 4.69
N ASN A 18 15.26 -7.99 5.59
CA ASN A 18 15.90 -8.58 6.77
C ASN A 18 16.79 -9.80 6.44
N GLY A 19 17.52 -9.74 5.32
CA GLY A 19 18.40 -10.81 4.85
C GLY A 19 17.70 -11.93 4.07
N GLU A 20 16.37 -11.97 4.05
CA GLU A 20 15.59 -12.94 3.26
C GLU A 20 15.31 -12.40 1.86
N VAL A 21 15.48 -13.24 0.84
CA VAL A 21 15.26 -12.88 -0.56
C VAL A 21 13.87 -13.32 -1.01
N TYR A 22 13.09 -12.37 -1.51
CA TYR A 22 11.78 -12.60 -2.11
C TYR A 22 11.87 -12.36 -3.62
N VAL A 23 11.37 -13.31 -4.41
CA VAL A 23 11.34 -13.21 -5.88
C VAL A 23 9.90 -13.00 -6.32
N LEU A 24 9.62 -11.85 -6.96
CA LEU A 24 8.27 -11.43 -7.34
C LEU A 24 8.12 -11.42 -8.86
N PRO A 25 7.07 -12.04 -9.42
CA PRO A 25 6.80 -11.97 -10.85
C PRO A 25 6.35 -10.57 -11.24
N THR A 26 6.99 -9.98 -12.25
CA THR A 26 6.71 -8.59 -12.67
C THR A 26 5.40 -8.47 -13.45
N GLN A 27 4.93 -9.55 -14.06
CA GLN A 27 3.86 -9.53 -15.07
C GLN A 27 4.10 -8.48 -16.18
N GLY A 28 5.37 -8.20 -16.48
CA GLY A 28 5.79 -7.20 -17.47
C GLY A 28 5.71 -5.75 -16.99
N ILE A 29 5.48 -5.51 -15.69
CA ILE A 29 5.35 -4.19 -15.07
C ILE A 29 6.33 -4.04 -13.89
N LEU A 30 6.97 -2.87 -13.80
CA LEU A 30 7.68 -2.43 -12.60
C LEU A 30 6.97 -1.24 -11.99
N VAL A 31 6.94 -1.23 -10.65
CA VAL A 31 6.28 -0.22 -9.82
C VAL A 31 7.33 0.65 -9.14
N ASN A 32 7.10 1.96 -9.11
CA ASN A 32 7.90 2.89 -8.28
C ASN A 32 6.95 3.73 -7.41
N ILE A 33 7.25 3.81 -6.11
CA ILE A 33 6.58 4.71 -5.17
C ILE A 33 7.34 6.03 -5.19
N ILE A 34 6.62 7.13 -5.34
CA ILE A 34 7.16 8.50 -5.38
C ILE A 34 6.43 9.39 -4.37
N ASP A 35 6.87 10.64 -4.27
CA ASP A 35 6.28 11.68 -3.43
C ASP A 35 6.27 11.31 -1.94
N TYR A 36 7.31 11.77 -1.27
CA TYR A 36 7.56 11.49 0.14
C TYR A 36 7.14 12.64 1.05
N THR A 37 6.28 13.54 0.56
CA THR A 37 5.90 14.78 1.27
C THR A 37 5.39 14.50 2.69
N PHE A 38 4.56 13.46 2.86
CA PHE A 38 4.02 13.05 4.18
C PHE A 38 4.67 11.78 4.74
N SER A 39 5.85 11.41 4.26
CA SER A 39 6.54 10.21 4.74
C SER A 39 7.21 10.42 6.10
N ARG A 40 7.44 9.31 6.80
CA ARG A 40 8.23 9.24 8.05
C ARG A 40 9.27 8.14 7.93
N LEU A 41 10.51 8.43 8.32
CA LEU A 41 11.57 7.43 8.46
C LEU A 41 12.47 7.78 9.64
N GLU A 42 13.24 6.80 10.10
CA GLU A 42 14.24 7.00 11.14
C GLU A 42 15.54 6.31 10.75
N ARG A 43 16.66 6.97 11.01
CA ARG A 43 17.99 6.42 10.79
C ARG A 43 18.92 6.92 11.89
N ASP A 44 19.61 5.99 12.54
CA ASP A 44 20.62 6.30 13.58
C ASP A 44 20.05 7.20 14.70
N GLY A 45 18.78 6.99 15.07
CA GLY A 45 18.05 7.77 16.07
C GLY A 45 17.52 9.13 15.58
N LEU A 46 17.79 9.51 14.32
CA LEU A 46 17.25 10.71 13.70
C LEU A 46 15.95 10.38 12.96
N THR A 47 14.84 10.90 13.47
CA THR A 47 13.52 10.78 12.83
C THR A 47 13.28 11.97 11.90
N VAL A 48 12.98 11.66 10.63
CA VAL A 48 12.57 12.63 9.61
C VAL A 48 11.11 12.35 9.27
N PHE A 49 10.26 13.35 9.41
CA PHE A 49 8.82 13.23 9.17
C PHE A 49 8.23 14.58 8.78
N CYS A 50 7.02 14.57 8.21
CA CYS A 50 6.21 15.76 8.04
C CYS A 50 5.23 15.87 9.19
N ASP A 51 5.26 16.98 9.91
CA ASP A 51 4.33 17.23 11.01
C ASP A 51 3.02 17.79 10.46
N LEU A 52 1.95 17.00 10.55
CA LEU A 52 0.60 17.38 10.12
C LEU A 52 -0.29 17.77 11.32
N SER A 53 0.27 17.89 12.53
CA SER A 53 -0.52 18.07 13.75
C SER A 53 -1.40 19.32 13.76
N THR A 54 -1.04 20.34 12.98
CA THR A 54 -1.77 21.60 12.84
C THR A 54 -2.42 21.81 11.47
N ASP A 55 -2.30 20.84 10.55
CA ASP A 55 -2.81 20.97 9.18
C ASP A 55 -4.22 20.39 9.05
N GLU A 56 -5.23 21.17 9.40
CA GLU A 56 -6.62 20.71 9.36
C GLU A 56 -7.15 20.50 7.93
N GLU A 57 -6.57 21.15 6.91
CA GLU A 57 -7.05 21.06 5.53
C GLU A 57 -6.91 19.63 4.98
N VAL A 58 -5.81 18.95 5.33
CA VAL A 58 -5.55 17.55 4.95
C VAL A 58 -6.67 16.61 5.43
N PHE A 59 -7.29 16.89 6.57
CA PHE A 59 -8.28 16.01 7.20
C PHE A 59 -9.74 16.34 6.86
N GLN A 60 -10.00 17.51 6.27
CA GLN A 60 -11.34 17.99 5.91
C GLN A 60 -11.80 17.54 4.51
N GLY A 61 -10.91 16.96 3.71
CA GLY A 61 -11.24 16.49 2.37
C GLY A 61 -12.30 15.39 2.33
N GLY A 62 -13.00 15.26 1.21
CA GLY A 62 -14.07 14.27 1.00
C GLY A 62 -14.26 13.89 -0.47
N GLY A 63 -15.09 12.88 -0.72
CA GLY A 63 -15.39 12.38 -2.07
C GLY A 63 -14.46 11.28 -2.59
N ASP A 64 -13.41 10.93 -1.84
CA ASP A 64 -12.49 9.83 -2.16
C ASP A 64 -12.03 9.13 -0.88
N TYR A 65 -11.86 7.81 -0.94
CA TYR A 65 -11.44 7.01 0.21
C TYR A 65 -10.05 7.43 0.77
N GLN A 66 -9.21 8.10 -0.02
CA GLN A 66 -7.92 8.63 0.45
C GLN A 66 -8.07 9.58 1.66
N PHE A 67 -9.15 10.35 1.72
CA PHE A 67 -9.37 11.30 2.81
C PHE A 67 -9.70 10.58 4.13
N ASP A 68 -10.34 9.41 4.04
CA ASP A 68 -10.56 8.55 5.21
C ASP A 68 -9.25 7.93 5.69
N ILE A 69 -8.29 7.68 4.80
CA ILE A 69 -6.95 7.19 5.20
C ILE A 69 -6.25 8.23 6.08
N TYR A 70 -6.23 9.51 5.68
CA TYR A 70 -5.63 10.57 6.50
C TYR A 70 -6.27 10.69 7.88
N ARG A 71 -7.61 10.64 7.95
CA ARG A 71 -8.33 10.66 9.24
C ARG A 71 -7.99 9.46 10.11
N ARG A 72 -7.97 8.25 9.55
CA ARG A 72 -7.61 7.02 10.29
C ARG A 72 -6.16 7.05 10.79
N MET A 73 -5.22 7.53 9.99
CA MET A 73 -3.83 7.69 10.44
C MET A 73 -3.74 8.65 11.63
N ARG A 74 -4.45 9.79 11.57
CA ARG A 74 -4.51 10.76 12.68
C ARG A 74 -5.12 10.17 13.95
N GLU A 75 -6.17 9.35 13.80
CA GLU A 75 -6.79 8.64 14.92
C GLU A 75 -5.83 7.60 15.53
N GLU A 76 -5.19 6.78 14.69
CA GLU A 76 -4.27 5.71 15.14
C GLU A 76 -3.03 6.25 15.83
N ASN A 77 -2.48 7.36 15.36
CA ASN A 77 -1.28 7.97 15.92
C ASN A 77 -1.57 9.03 16.99
N ALA A 78 -2.84 9.26 17.36
CA ALA A 78 -3.28 10.31 18.28
C ALA A 78 -2.73 11.71 17.92
N ASN A 79 -2.63 11.99 16.62
CA ASN A 79 -2.03 13.19 16.04
C ASN A 79 -0.52 13.39 16.32
N ASN A 80 0.21 12.35 16.73
CA ASN A 80 1.67 12.36 16.84
C ASN A 80 2.32 11.73 15.60
N TRP A 81 2.83 12.59 14.70
CA TRP A 81 3.36 12.20 13.39
C TRP A 81 4.82 11.74 13.40
N ALA A 82 5.53 11.94 14.52
CA ALA A 82 6.91 11.48 14.69
C ALA A 82 6.99 9.97 14.99
N ASP A 83 5.98 9.47 15.71
CA ASP A 83 5.91 8.09 16.17
C ASP A 83 5.78 7.09 15.02
N TYR A 84 6.31 5.90 15.23
CA TYR A 84 6.32 4.86 14.21
C TYR A 84 5.02 4.03 14.23
N PHE A 85 4.09 4.36 13.34
CA PHE A 85 2.84 3.62 13.12
C PHE A 85 2.83 2.92 11.76
N PRO A 86 3.45 1.73 11.61
CA PRO A 86 3.58 1.04 10.33
C PRO A 86 2.24 0.55 9.74
N HIS A 87 1.17 0.54 10.55
CA HIS A 87 -0.18 0.24 10.10
C HIS A 87 -0.72 1.26 9.08
N SER A 88 -0.20 2.50 9.10
CA SER A 88 -0.46 3.48 8.04
C SER A 88 -0.18 2.94 6.62
N ASN A 89 0.87 2.13 6.44
CA ASN A 89 1.16 1.47 5.16
C ASN A 89 0.09 0.45 4.78
N ILE A 90 -0.51 -0.24 5.76
CA ILE A 90 -1.62 -1.17 5.56
C ILE A 90 -2.88 -0.43 5.12
N LEU A 91 -3.18 0.72 5.74
CA LEU A 91 -4.28 1.59 5.33
C LEU A 91 -4.14 2.01 3.86
N TRP A 92 -2.95 2.44 3.44
CA TRP A 92 -2.67 2.78 2.04
C TRP A 92 -2.74 1.59 1.08
N LEU A 93 -2.28 0.40 1.49
CA LEU A 93 -2.42 -0.82 0.69
C LEU A 93 -3.89 -1.23 0.54
N HIS A 94 -4.71 -1.06 1.58
CA HIS A 94 -6.15 -1.28 1.51
C HIS A 94 -6.81 -0.31 0.52
N TYR A 95 -6.46 0.98 0.59
CA TYR A 95 -6.88 1.98 -0.39
C TYR A 95 -6.52 1.60 -1.83
N LEU A 96 -5.27 1.17 -2.07
CA LEU A 96 -4.85 0.73 -3.41
C LEU A 96 -5.63 -0.48 -3.89
N ALA A 97 -5.90 -1.47 -3.03
CA ALA A 97 -6.73 -2.61 -3.38
C ALA A 97 -8.16 -2.19 -3.76
N ASP A 98 -8.74 -1.23 -3.03
CA ASP A 98 -10.05 -0.66 -3.32
C ASP A 98 -10.09 -0.02 -4.72
N LYS A 99 -9.09 0.82 -5.04
CA LYS A 99 -8.95 1.44 -6.36
C LYS A 99 -8.79 0.42 -7.48
N LEU A 100 -7.95 -0.59 -7.28
CA LEU A 100 -7.74 -1.68 -8.24
C LEU A 100 -9.03 -2.50 -8.47
N LEU A 101 -9.89 -2.64 -7.47
CA LEU A 101 -11.13 -3.40 -7.58
C LEU A 101 -12.29 -2.59 -8.19
N LYS A 102 -12.39 -1.31 -7.86
CA LYS A 102 -13.58 -0.48 -8.14
C LYS A 102 -13.41 0.53 -9.26
N GLU A 103 -12.21 1.08 -9.43
CA GLU A 103 -11.99 2.24 -10.31
C GLU A 103 -11.12 1.95 -11.52
N VAL A 104 -10.28 0.91 -11.46
CA VAL A 104 -9.49 0.51 -12.62
C VAL A 104 -10.36 -0.19 -13.66
N THR A 105 -10.40 0.40 -14.85
CA THR A 105 -11.02 -0.24 -16.03
C THR A 105 -10.01 -1.13 -16.74
N TYR A 106 -10.19 -2.44 -16.63
CA TYR A 106 -9.33 -3.43 -17.28
C TYR A 106 -9.75 -3.68 -18.73
N LYS A 107 -8.78 -3.71 -19.66
CA LYS A 107 -9.01 -4.01 -21.08
C LYS A 107 -9.69 -5.36 -21.32
N LYS A 108 -9.39 -6.35 -20.46
CA LYS A 108 -9.97 -7.69 -20.51
C LYS A 108 -10.89 -7.86 -19.31
N LYS A 109 -12.14 -8.26 -19.56
CA LYS A 109 -13.04 -8.71 -18.49
C LYS A 109 -12.50 -10.02 -17.90
N ALA A 110 -12.73 -10.23 -16.61
CA ALA A 110 -12.34 -11.46 -15.90
C ALA A 110 -13.28 -12.63 -16.28
N THR A 111 -13.24 -13.06 -17.55
CA THR A 111 -14.09 -14.13 -18.07
C THR A 111 -13.43 -15.50 -17.92
N SER A 112 -12.11 -15.57 -18.13
CA SER A 112 -11.32 -16.79 -17.92
C SER A 112 -11.24 -17.17 -16.44
N SER A 113 -11.15 -18.47 -16.15
CA SER A 113 -10.99 -18.99 -14.78
C SER A 113 -9.80 -18.38 -14.03
N SER A 114 -8.65 -18.20 -14.71
CA SER A 114 -7.45 -17.58 -14.13
C SER A 114 -7.70 -16.13 -13.68
N LEU A 115 -8.25 -15.28 -14.54
CA LEU A 115 -8.59 -13.90 -14.18
C LEU A 115 -9.66 -13.83 -13.07
N LYS A 116 -10.66 -14.72 -13.08
CA LYS A 116 -11.64 -14.82 -11.98
C LYS A 116 -10.97 -15.17 -10.66
N HIS A 117 -10.00 -16.08 -10.69
CA HIS A 117 -9.21 -16.46 -9.52
C HIS A 117 -8.42 -15.27 -8.98
N VAL A 118 -7.67 -14.55 -9.83
CA VAL A 118 -6.90 -13.36 -9.41
C VAL A 118 -7.81 -12.30 -8.80
N GLN A 119 -8.97 -12.03 -9.41
CA GLN A 119 -9.92 -11.06 -8.88
C GLN A 119 -10.52 -11.52 -7.53
N LYS A 120 -10.72 -12.82 -7.33
CA LYS A 120 -11.12 -13.40 -6.03
C LYS A 120 -10.03 -13.20 -4.98
N GLN A 121 -8.77 -13.48 -5.32
CA GLN A 121 -7.64 -13.27 -4.41
C GLN A 121 -7.51 -11.79 -4.01
N LEU A 122 -7.65 -10.85 -4.95
CA LEU A 122 -7.59 -9.43 -4.64
C LEU A 122 -8.75 -8.97 -3.74
N ARG A 123 -9.96 -9.53 -3.92
CA ARG A 123 -11.08 -9.28 -3.00
C ARG A 123 -10.81 -9.84 -1.60
N MET A 124 -10.25 -11.05 -1.51
CA MET A 124 -9.86 -11.64 -0.22
C MET A 124 -8.76 -10.82 0.45
N PHE A 125 -7.79 -10.33 -0.31
CA PHE A 125 -6.77 -9.40 0.18
C PHE A 125 -7.42 -8.14 0.76
N SER A 126 -8.27 -7.45 -0.01
CA SER A 126 -8.97 -6.24 0.46
C SER A 126 -9.78 -6.49 1.73
N ALA A 127 -10.43 -7.64 1.86
CA ALA A 127 -11.22 -7.98 3.04
C ALA A 127 -10.40 -8.24 4.30
N ASN A 128 -9.12 -8.63 4.17
CA ASN A 128 -8.30 -9.10 5.29
C ASN A 128 -7.08 -8.23 5.57
N VAL A 129 -6.66 -7.36 4.65
CA VAL A 129 -5.39 -6.62 4.74
C VAL A 129 -5.33 -5.71 5.99
N LEU A 130 -6.47 -5.19 6.44
CA LEU A 130 -6.57 -4.36 7.65
C LEU A 130 -6.32 -5.14 8.97
N ASN A 131 -6.24 -6.47 8.92
CA ASN A 131 -5.93 -7.28 10.11
C ASN A 131 -4.43 -7.43 10.38
N PHE A 132 -3.57 -6.97 9.46
CA PHE A 132 -2.11 -7.00 9.62
C PHE A 132 -1.62 -5.70 10.22
N LYS A 133 -0.58 -5.73 11.07
CA LYS A 133 -0.05 -4.54 11.76
C LYS A 133 0.95 -3.76 10.91
N SER A 134 1.53 -4.37 9.89
CA SER A 134 2.52 -3.74 9.01
C SER A 134 2.63 -4.43 7.65
N ALA A 135 3.14 -3.72 6.64
CA ALA A 135 3.43 -4.31 5.34
C ALA A 135 4.47 -5.44 5.40
N THR A 136 5.41 -5.38 6.35
CA THR A 136 6.37 -6.44 6.63
C THR A 136 5.70 -7.71 7.13
N GLU A 137 4.75 -7.59 8.07
CA GLU A 137 3.97 -8.73 8.57
C GLU A 137 3.09 -9.31 7.46
N LEU A 138 2.43 -8.45 6.70
CA LEU A 138 1.61 -8.84 5.55
C LEU A 138 2.39 -9.63 4.51
N LEU A 139 3.62 -9.21 4.17
CA LEU A 139 4.45 -9.95 3.21
C LEU A 139 4.84 -11.33 3.73
N LYS A 140 5.08 -11.47 5.04
CA LYS A 140 5.52 -12.73 5.67
C LYS A 140 4.39 -13.72 5.92
N LEU A 141 3.25 -13.23 6.40
CA LEU A 141 2.15 -14.05 6.89
C LEU A 141 0.94 -14.09 5.93
N GLY A 142 0.86 -13.15 4.99
CA GLY A 142 -0.25 -13.04 4.07
C GLY A 142 -0.24 -14.16 3.03
N THR A 143 -1.36 -14.88 2.93
CA THR A 143 -1.57 -15.93 1.92
C THR A 143 -1.63 -15.42 0.49
N PHE A 144 -1.77 -14.09 0.30
CA PHE A 144 -1.81 -13.48 -1.02
C PHE A 144 -0.46 -13.54 -1.77
N PHE A 145 0.66 -13.63 -1.03
CA PHE A 145 2.01 -13.64 -1.58
C PHE A 145 2.67 -15.03 -1.56
N GLN A 146 1.93 -16.07 -1.15
CA GLN A 146 2.34 -17.47 -1.14
C GLN A 146 1.81 -18.20 -2.39
#